data_AF-A0A5T1NF26-F1
#
_entry.id   AF-A0A5T1NF26-F1
#
_cell.length_a   1.000
_cell.length_b   1.000
_cell.length_c   1.000
_cell.angle_alpha   90.00
_cell.angle_beta   90.00
_cell.angle_gamma   90.00
#
_symmetry.space_group_name_H-M   'P 1'
#
loop_
_entity.id
_entity.type
_entity.pdbx_description
1 polymer ?
#
loop_
_entity_poly.entity_id
_entity_poly.type
_entity_poly.pdbx_seq_one_letter_code
_entity_poly.pdbx_strand_id
1 'polypeptide(L)'
;MIFTPTQKELFNKNIEALSNILLKESLKEIKSSKFELVLGKDNLDINLKDTSDNTFLYENVIDEFNSMLNTYNDKYLLYPVLYFYGFGNGILFKALLQNKNHQHIVVFEKDIEIIWIMFHILDFSNELQNSRLMVLNTNKLEIQDYNELCSSKPFFQFSRIYFLELMSHYYERFHEDILGLNKKLAENFKNSIVSYGNDPLDALQGIEQFVYNLPQMITHPSYKELLSKRKGISDTAIIVSTGPSLTKQLPLLKKYANKATIFCADSSYPILAKHGIKPDYVCMLERTEITAEFFNHDFGEFDKDIVFVCAGVVHPKAIEYLKGRNRKYLIIPRYLYFPIYIKLKYFDFLYNTPSVAHMACYLSLHLNHKNIIFIGQDLAYAENGNSHPDDYQNSANYESQMYEHILTEAYGGKKEIKTHEVWIFFKQILEAMIIKYHITTYNCTEGGARIEGTIEKPFLWACENLLHKDLNKPFEKLEPLSLNKQNEFLLKAYYKVCK
;
A
#
# COMPACT_ATOMS: atom_id res chain seq x y z
N MET A 1 43.92 -9.12 22.74
CA MET A 1 43.44 -10.40 23.29
C MET A 1 43.95 -11.55 22.43
N ILE A 2 44.40 -12.67 23.00
CA ILE A 2 44.83 -13.86 22.25
C ILE A 2 43.89 -15.01 22.63
N PHE A 3 43.13 -15.53 21.67
CA PHE A 3 42.22 -16.66 21.88
C PHE A 3 42.92 -18.00 21.69
N THR A 4 42.53 -18.98 22.51
CA THR A 4 43.00 -20.37 22.40
C THR A 4 42.47 -21.02 21.11
N PRO A 5 43.05 -22.14 20.65
CA PRO A 5 42.52 -22.88 19.49
C PRO A 5 41.04 -23.25 19.65
N THR A 6 40.63 -23.73 20.82
CA THR A 6 39.23 -24.08 21.12
C THR A 6 38.28 -22.88 21.02
N GLN A 7 38.71 -21.71 21.49
CA GLN A 7 37.91 -20.48 21.39
C GLN A 7 37.76 -20.00 19.94
N LYS A 8 38.78 -20.21 19.09
CA LYS A 8 38.70 -19.92 17.65
C LYS A 8 37.78 -20.88 16.92
N GLU A 9 37.80 -22.18 17.27
CA GLU A 9 36.85 -23.16 16.75
C GLU A 9 35.42 -22.78 17.13
N LEU A 10 35.20 -22.35 18.37
CA LEU A 10 33.90 -21.89 18.84
C LEU A 10 33.39 -20.65 18.07
N PHE A 11 34.27 -19.66 17.86
CA PHE A 11 33.95 -18.51 17.03
C PHE A 11 33.55 -18.92 15.62
N ASN A 12 34.31 -19.81 14.98
CA ASN A 12 33.97 -20.32 13.65
C ASN A 12 32.60 -21.01 13.63
N LYS A 13 32.29 -21.81 14.65
CA LYS A 13 30.98 -22.47 14.80
C LYS A 13 29.82 -21.47 14.85
N ASN A 14 29.98 -20.40 15.62
CA ASN A 14 28.99 -19.31 15.70
C ASN A 14 28.86 -18.55 14.37
N ILE A 15 29.98 -18.24 13.74
CA ILE A 15 30.07 -17.55 12.45
C ILE A 15 29.45 -18.37 11.32
N GLU A 16 29.58 -19.69 11.35
CA GLU A 16 28.94 -20.58 10.39
C GLU A 16 27.41 -20.59 10.56
N ALA A 17 26.93 -20.55 11.80
CA ALA A 17 25.51 -20.50 12.13
C ALA A 17 24.84 -19.13 11.90
N LEU A 18 25.62 -18.04 11.85
CA LEU A 18 25.10 -16.69 11.63
C LEU A 18 24.61 -16.49 10.19
N SER A 19 23.31 -16.25 10.03
CA SER A 19 22.66 -16.02 8.73
C SER A 19 22.94 -14.63 8.13
N ASN A 20 23.22 -13.63 8.96
CA ASN A 20 23.52 -12.26 8.52
C ASN A 20 24.94 -12.19 7.91
N ILE A 21 25.00 -12.15 6.57
CA ILE A 21 26.26 -12.17 5.80
C ILE A 21 27.12 -10.93 6.09
N LEU A 22 26.52 -9.73 6.13
CA LEU A 22 27.25 -8.48 6.35
C LEU A 22 27.88 -8.43 7.75
N LEU A 23 27.14 -8.87 8.78
CA LEU A 23 27.68 -8.97 10.13
C LEU A 23 28.79 -10.05 10.19
N LYS A 24 28.56 -11.20 9.55
CA LYS A 24 29.54 -12.30 9.49
C LYS A 24 30.88 -11.86 8.90
N GLU A 25 30.86 -11.11 7.81
CA GLU A 25 32.06 -10.55 7.19
C GLU A 25 32.73 -9.53 8.11
N SER A 26 31.94 -8.60 8.68
CA SER A 26 32.45 -7.58 9.60
C SER A 26 33.15 -8.20 10.82
N LEU A 27 32.60 -9.28 11.38
CA LEU A 27 33.20 -9.97 12.53
C LEU A 27 34.52 -10.69 12.16
N LYS A 28 34.65 -11.21 10.94
CA LYS A 28 35.89 -11.88 10.49
C LYS A 28 37.04 -10.90 10.25
N GLU A 29 36.74 -9.64 9.97
CA GLU A 29 37.74 -8.60 9.72
C GLU A 29 38.38 -8.05 11.00
N ILE A 30 37.76 -8.26 12.16
CA ILE A 30 38.26 -7.78 13.45
C ILE A 30 39.53 -8.55 13.84
N LYS A 31 40.62 -7.81 14.04
CA LYS A 31 41.93 -8.34 14.44
C LYS A 31 42.29 -8.05 15.90
N SER A 32 41.72 -6.98 16.45
CA SER A 32 41.94 -6.49 17.80
C SER A 32 40.67 -5.82 18.28
N SER A 33 40.51 -5.74 19.60
CA SER A 33 39.38 -5.07 20.21
C SER A 33 39.84 -4.08 21.27
N LYS A 34 39.10 -2.97 21.42
CA LYS A 34 39.22 -2.04 22.55
C LYS A 34 38.69 -2.62 23.86
N PHE A 35 38.00 -3.77 23.84
CA PHE A 35 37.47 -4.40 25.03
C PHE A 35 38.43 -5.44 25.62
N GLU A 36 38.54 -5.42 26.94
CA GLU A 36 39.23 -6.42 27.74
C GLU A 36 38.21 -7.36 28.40
N LEU A 37 38.44 -8.67 28.32
CA LEU A 37 37.61 -9.69 28.95
C LEU A 37 38.00 -9.83 30.42
N VAL A 38 37.03 -9.63 31.31
CA VAL A 38 37.20 -9.77 32.75
C VAL A 38 36.33 -10.93 33.23
N LEU A 39 36.98 -11.94 33.80
CA LEU A 39 36.32 -13.14 34.31
C LEU A 39 36.34 -13.11 35.84
N GLY A 40 35.17 -13.24 36.43
CA GLY A 40 35.00 -13.40 37.86
C GLY A 40 35.22 -14.83 38.35
N LYS A 41 34.79 -15.09 39.58
CA LYS A 41 34.90 -16.44 40.20
C LYS A 41 33.78 -17.37 39.74
N ASP A 42 32.61 -16.82 39.41
CA ASP A 42 31.48 -17.56 38.88
C ASP A 42 31.59 -17.63 37.34
N ASN A 43 31.17 -18.74 36.75
CA ASN A 43 31.15 -18.90 35.29
C ASN A 43 30.16 -17.95 34.60
N LEU A 44 29.20 -17.39 35.34
CA LEU A 44 28.26 -16.38 34.87
C LEU A 44 28.81 -14.95 35.03
N ASP A 45 29.88 -14.76 35.80
CA ASP A 45 30.49 -13.46 36.05
C ASP A 45 31.50 -13.11 34.93
N ILE A 46 30.95 -12.91 33.73
CA ILE A 46 31.69 -12.51 32.53
C ILE A 46 31.38 -11.06 32.22
N ASN A 47 32.40 -10.20 32.24
CA ASN A 47 32.27 -8.78 31.94
C ASN A 47 33.27 -8.37 30.85
N LEU A 48 32.97 -7.26 30.16
CA LEU A 48 33.93 -6.61 29.27
C LEU A 48 34.20 -5.20 29.77
N LYS A 49 35.46 -4.78 29.70
CA LYS A 49 35.90 -3.43 30.04
C LYS A 49 36.33 -2.71 28.77
N ASP A 50 35.70 -1.59 28.44
CA ASP A 50 36.17 -0.70 27.38
C ASP A 50 37.47 -0.03 27.86
N THR A 51 38.58 -0.34 27.20
CA THR A 51 39.91 0.17 27.59
C THR A 51 40.11 1.63 27.19
N SER A 52 39.23 2.21 26.37
CA SER A 52 39.33 3.63 25.97
C SER A 52 38.98 4.58 27.11
N ASP A 53 38.04 4.20 27.98
CA ASP A 53 37.55 5.01 29.11
C ASP A 53 37.51 4.25 30.45
N ASN A 54 37.94 2.99 30.46
CA ASN A 54 37.94 2.08 31.61
C ASN A 54 36.55 1.71 32.16
N THR A 55 35.48 1.89 31.38
CA THR A 55 34.12 1.54 31.80
C THR A 55 33.83 0.06 31.58
N PHE A 56 33.04 -0.54 32.47
CA PHE A 56 32.57 -1.92 32.33
C PHE A 56 31.19 -1.95 31.67
N LEU A 57 30.87 -3.06 31.00
CA LEU A 57 29.51 -3.27 30.48
C LEU A 57 28.47 -3.35 31.59
N TYR A 58 28.85 -3.95 32.71
CA TYR A 58 28.01 -4.12 33.90
C TYR A 58 28.77 -3.61 35.13
N GLU A 59 28.06 -2.95 36.04
CA GLU A 59 28.60 -2.60 37.36
C GLU A 59 28.65 -3.84 38.26
N ASN A 60 27.60 -4.67 38.21
CA ASN A 60 27.51 -5.94 38.89
C ASN A 60 26.80 -6.98 37.99
N VAL A 61 27.61 -7.81 37.34
CA VAL A 61 27.15 -8.77 36.32
C VAL A 61 26.03 -9.67 36.84
N ILE A 62 26.19 -10.24 38.03
CA ILE A 62 25.26 -11.25 38.57
C ILE A 62 23.95 -10.61 39.00
N ASP A 63 24.00 -9.46 39.69
CA ASP A 63 22.80 -8.79 40.17
C ASP A 63 21.98 -8.21 39.01
N GLU A 64 22.64 -7.59 38.02
CA GLU A 64 21.98 -7.08 36.81
C GLU A 64 21.36 -8.22 35.98
N PHE A 65 22.09 -9.32 35.78
CA PHE A 65 21.56 -10.52 35.11
C PHE A 65 20.33 -11.08 35.81
N ASN A 66 20.39 -11.29 37.13
CA ASN A 66 19.27 -11.84 37.89
C ASN A 66 18.06 -10.90 37.87
N SER A 67 18.30 -9.59 37.99
CA SER A 67 17.25 -8.56 37.93
C SER A 67 16.50 -8.58 36.59
N MET A 68 17.24 -8.56 35.48
CA MET A 68 16.65 -8.62 34.15
C MET A 68 15.94 -9.95 33.90
N LEU A 69 16.61 -11.07 34.21
CA LEU A 69 16.03 -12.41 34.00
C LEU A 69 14.71 -12.58 34.76
N ASN A 70 14.65 -12.14 36.03
CA ASN A 70 13.43 -12.20 36.83
C ASN A 70 12.32 -11.32 36.22
N THR A 71 12.66 -10.11 35.79
CA THR A 71 11.70 -9.19 35.16
C THR A 71 11.09 -9.79 33.89
N TYR A 72 11.91 -10.41 33.04
CA TYR A 72 11.46 -11.02 31.79
C TYR A 72 10.66 -12.31 31.99
N ASN A 73 11.04 -13.13 32.97
CA ASN A 73 10.28 -14.33 33.33
C ASN A 73 8.92 -14.00 33.96
N ASP A 74 8.79 -12.85 34.64
CA ASP A 74 7.52 -12.40 35.24
C ASP A 74 6.62 -11.72 34.21
N LYS A 75 7.12 -10.65 33.56
CA LYS A 75 6.28 -9.75 32.75
C LYS A 75 6.16 -10.16 31.29
N TYR A 76 7.19 -10.80 30.74
CA TYR A 76 7.33 -11.00 29.30
C TYR A 76 7.32 -12.47 28.90
N LEU A 77 7.01 -13.41 29.81
CA LEU A 77 7.05 -14.87 29.60
C LEU A 77 6.41 -15.37 28.30
N LEU A 78 5.32 -14.73 27.85
CA LEU A 78 4.57 -15.12 26.66
C LEU A 78 4.88 -14.28 25.41
N TYR A 79 5.83 -13.35 25.49
CA TYR A 79 6.19 -12.48 24.37
C TYR A 79 6.96 -13.30 23.32
N PRO A 80 6.47 -13.38 22.07
CA PRO A 80 7.14 -14.19 21.05
C PRO A 80 8.41 -13.54 20.51
N VAL A 81 8.50 -12.21 20.58
CA VAL A 81 9.66 -11.45 20.14
C VAL A 81 10.09 -10.49 21.23
N LEU A 82 11.39 -10.43 21.50
CA LEU A 82 12.03 -9.47 22.40
C LEU A 82 13.07 -8.66 21.62
N TYR A 83 13.21 -7.36 21.94
CA TYR A 83 14.16 -6.47 21.26
C TYR A 83 15.08 -5.81 22.27
N PHE A 84 16.39 -5.89 22.00
CA PHE A 84 17.43 -5.33 22.86
C PHE A 84 18.37 -4.44 22.07
N TYR A 85 18.79 -3.35 22.70
CA TYR A 85 19.97 -2.59 22.31
C TYR A 85 21.14 -3.02 23.18
N GLY A 86 22.16 -3.56 22.52
CA GLY A 86 23.35 -4.11 23.13
C GLY A 86 23.34 -5.63 23.25
N PHE A 87 24.45 -6.25 22.86
CA PHE A 87 24.67 -7.68 23.03
C PHE A 87 25.08 -8.06 24.46
N GLY A 88 25.81 -7.17 25.14
CA GLY A 88 26.34 -7.43 26.46
C GLY A 88 27.29 -8.63 26.50
N ASN A 89 27.25 -9.39 27.58
CA ASN A 89 27.94 -10.69 27.65
C ASN A 89 27.14 -11.84 27.03
N GLY A 90 25.90 -11.59 26.56
CA GLY A 90 25.03 -12.57 25.91
C GLY A 90 24.41 -13.65 26.81
N ILE A 91 24.76 -13.71 28.10
CA ILE A 91 24.26 -14.75 29.03
C ILE A 91 22.75 -14.65 29.23
N LEU A 92 22.22 -13.42 29.30
CA LEU A 92 20.77 -13.18 29.39
C LEU A 92 20.02 -13.85 28.24
N PHE A 93 20.51 -13.72 27.00
CA PHE A 93 19.85 -14.32 25.84
C PHE A 93 19.86 -15.84 25.90
N LYS A 94 20.94 -16.45 26.41
CA LYS A 94 21.00 -17.90 26.64
C LYS A 94 19.93 -18.37 27.61
N ALA A 95 19.73 -17.64 28.70
CA ALA A 95 18.72 -17.95 29.70
C ALA A 95 17.30 -17.75 29.15
N LEU A 96 17.03 -16.60 28.53
CA LEU A 96 15.71 -16.29 27.96
C LEU A 96 15.33 -17.29 26.86
N LEU A 97 16.24 -17.67 25.98
CA LEU A 97 15.94 -18.61 24.90
C LEU A 97 15.69 -20.06 25.36
N GLN A 98 15.86 -20.39 26.65
CA GLN A 98 15.32 -21.65 27.19
C GLN A 98 13.79 -21.68 27.16
N ASN A 99 13.14 -20.52 27.22
CA ASN A 99 11.69 -20.39 27.07
C ASN A 99 11.30 -20.57 25.58
N LYS A 100 10.46 -21.57 25.31
CA LYS A 100 9.98 -21.88 23.95
C LYS A 100 8.98 -20.85 23.40
N ASN A 101 8.38 -20.04 24.28
CA ASN A 101 7.48 -18.97 23.84
C ASN A 101 8.25 -17.84 23.16
N HIS A 102 9.50 -17.58 23.56
CA HIS A 102 10.38 -16.63 22.87
C HIS A 102 10.86 -17.25 21.55
N GLN A 103 10.21 -16.86 20.46
CA GLN A 103 10.54 -17.31 19.11
C GLN A 103 11.81 -16.61 18.62
N HIS A 104 11.91 -15.29 18.84
CA HIS A 104 13.05 -14.48 18.41
C HIS A 104 13.48 -13.50 19.50
N ILE A 105 14.79 -13.34 19.70
CA ILE A 105 15.41 -12.19 20.35
C ILE A 105 16.19 -11.43 19.29
N VAL A 106 15.82 -10.17 19.08
CA VAL A 106 16.48 -9.26 18.12
C VAL A 106 17.39 -8.32 18.89
N VAL A 107 18.67 -8.34 18.56
CA VAL A 107 19.71 -7.58 19.25
C VAL A 107 20.36 -6.62 18.28
N PHE A 108 20.31 -5.34 18.62
CA PHE A 108 20.95 -4.26 17.90
C PHE A 108 22.25 -3.90 18.61
N GLU A 109 23.39 -4.09 17.95
CA GLU A 109 24.71 -3.82 18.54
C GLU A 109 25.48 -2.83 17.68
N LYS A 110 26.03 -1.80 18.32
CA LYS A 110 26.86 -0.79 17.68
C LYS A 110 28.33 -1.15 17.72
N ASP A 111 28.81 -1.65 18.86
CA ASP A 111 30.19 -2.09 19.07
C ASP A 111 30.29 -3.60 18.81
N ILE A 112 30.36 -3.99 17.54
CA ILE A 112 30.39 -5.41 17.12
C ILE A 112 31.61 -6.20 17.64
N GLU A 113 32.61 -5.51 18.18
CA GLU A 113 33.72 -6.12 18.90
C GLU A 113 33.26 -6.90 20.14
N ILE A 114 32.18 -6.46 20.80
CA ILE A 114 31.55 -7.17 21.93
C ILE A 114 31.09 -8.56 21.47
N ILE A 115 30.35 -8.62 20.35
CA ILE A 115 29.90 -9.88 19.74
C ILE A 115 31.11 -10.74 19.34
N TRP A 116 32.13 -10.12 18.75
CA TRP A 116 33.34 -10.82 18.33
C TRP A 116 34.02 -11.52 19.51
N ILE A 117 34.21 -10.84 20.64
CA ILE A 117 34.74 -11.47 21.85
C ILE A 117 33.80 -12.56 22.33
N MET A 118 32.50 -12.27 22.48
CA MET A 118 31.59 -13.23 23.08
C MET A 118 31.38 -14.49 22.26
N PHE A 119 31.48 -14.42 20.93
CA PHE A 119 31.43 -15.61 20.08
C PHE A 119 32.66 -16.51 20.22
N HIS A 120 33.78 -16.03 20.78
CA HIS A 120 34.90 -16.88 21.18
C HIS A 120 34.71 -17.53 22.55
N ILE A 121 33.76 -17.05 23.36
CA ILE A 121 33.56 -17.49 24.75
C ILE A 121 32.32 -18.38 24.90
N LEU A 122 31.23 -18.07 24.20
CA LEU A 122 29.94 -18.73 24.33
C LEU A 122 29.48 -19.32 22.99
N ASP A 123 28.93 -20.53 23.03
CA ASP A 123 28.36 -21.20 21.85
C ASP A 123 26.92 -20.73 21.61
N PHE A 124 26.67 -19.87 20.63
CA PHE A 124 25.34 -19.45 20.18
C PHE A 124 24.88 -20.17 18.89
N SER A 125 25.59 -21.21 18.44
CA SER A 125 25.38 -21.76 17.10
C SER A 125 23.94 -22.23 16.88
N ASN A 126 23.33 -22.84 17.90
CA ASN A 126 21.96 -23.34 17.81
C ASN A 126 20.94 -22.18 17.74
N GLU A 127 21.11 -21.13 18.54
CA GLU A 127 20.21 -19.98 18.57
C GLU A 127 20.30 -19.18 17.26
N LEU A 128 21.51 -19.00 16.74
CA LEU A 128 21.76 -18.30 15.47
C LEU A 128 21.23 -19.08 14.27
N GLN A 129 21.53 -20.38 14.18
CA GLN A 129 21.11 -21.24 13.05
C GLN A 129 19.58 -21.30 12.93
N ASN A 130 18.87 -21.32 14.05
CA ASN A 130 17.41 -21.34 14.07
C ASN A 130 16.78 -19.93 14.05
N SER A 131 17.59 -18.89 13.86
CA SER A 131 17.18 -17.47 13.92
C SER A 131 16.45 -17.10 15.22
N ARG A 132 16.64 -17.87 16.30
CA ARG A 132 16.10 -17.54 17.63
C ARG A 132 16.83 -16.38 18.27
N LEU A 133 18.11 -16.20 17.93
CA LEU A 133 18.88 -15.00 18.20
C LEU A 133 19.24 -14.34 16.87
N MET A 134 18.80 -13.10 16.69
CA MET A 134 19.10 -12.28 15.53
C MET A 134 19.95 -11.10 15.97
N VAL A 135 21.09 -10.89 15.33
CA VAL A 135 22.03 -9.82 15.69
C VAL A 135 22.22 -8.89 14.51
N LEU A 136 22.05 -7.59 14.74
CA LEU A 136 22.03 -6.54 13.74
C LEU A 136 23.03 -5.45 14.10
N ASN A 137 23.93 -5.10 13.17
CA ASN A 137 24.90 -4.02 13.36
C ASN A 137 24.24 -2.67 13.04
N THR A 138 24.06 -1.81 14.05
CA THR A 138 23.35 -0.54 13.85
C THR A 138 24.04 0.40 12.87
N ASN A 139 25.37 0.29 12.72
CA ASN A 139 26.16 1.09 11.79
C ASN A 139 25.94 0.71 10.31
N LYS A 140 25.28 -0.42 10.02
CA LYS A 140 25.09 -0.94 8.66
C LYS A 140 23.62 -1.15 8.28
N LEU A 141 22.67 -0.74 9.12
CA LEU A 141 21.24 -0.92 8.83
C LEU A 141 20.74 0.06 7.77
N GLU A 142 20.13 -0.47 6.73
CA GLU A 142 19.48 0.26 5.65
C GLU A 142 17.95 0.23 5.78
N ILE A 143 17.26 1.07 5.01
CA ILE A 143 15.78 1.17 5.01
C ILE A 143 15.13 -0.20 4.75
N GLN A 144 15.73 -1.02 3.89
CA GLN A 144 15.22 -2.34 3.57
C GLN A 144 15.23 -3.28 4.78
N ASP A 145 16.25 -3.22 5.65
CA ASP A 145 16.33 -4.08 6.84
C ASP A 145 15.16 -3.81 7.80
N TYR A 146 14.82 -2.54 8.01
CA TYR A 146 13.67 -2.16 8.84
C TYR A 146 12.36 -2.65 8.25
N ASN A 147 12.18 -2.48 6.94
CA ASN A 147 10.97 -2.92 6.24
C ASN A 147 10.80 -4.45 6.31
N GLU A 148 11.87 -5.21 6.07
CA GLU A 148 11.86 -6.66 6.12
C GLU A 148 11.56 -7.18 7.53
N LEU A 149 12.21 -6.61 8.55
CA LEU A 149 11.96 -6.97 9.94
C LEU A 149 10.52 -6.63 10.34
N CYS A 150 10.05 -5.40 10.08
CA CYS A 150 8.76 -4.92 10.59
C CYS A 150 7.55 -5.51 9.85
N SER A 151 7.73 -5.98 8.60
CA SER A 151 6.64 -6.52 7.77
C SER A 151 6.57 -8.05 7.76
N SER A 152 7.58 -8.75 8.29
CA SER A 152 7.60 -10.22 8.31
C SER A 152 6.92 -10.79 9.56
N LYS A 153 6.45 -12.04 9.46
CA LYS A 153 5.96 -12.79 10.62
C LYS A 153 7.16 -13.38 11.39
N PRO A 154 7.11 -13.43 12.72
CA PRO A 154 6.01 -13.01 13.60
C PRO A 154 6.07 -11.52 13.99
N PHE A 155 7.15 -10.79 13.68
CA PHE A 155 7.39 -9.40 14.10
C PHE A 155 6.19 -8.47 13.85
N PHE A 156 5.63 -8.50 12.64
CA PHE A 156 4.45 -7.71 12.29
C PHE A 156 3.24 -8.00 13.20
N GLN A 157 2.97 -9.29 13.47
CA GLN A 157 1.80 -9.72 14.26
C GLN A 157 1.88 -9.26 15.71
N PHE A 158 3.10 -9.07 16.22
CA PHE A 158 3.38 -8.64 17.59
C PHE A 158 3.93 -7.21 17.65
N SER A 159 3.80 -6.44 16.57
CA SER A 159 4.25 -5.04 16.49
C SER A 159 3.71 -4.15 17.61
N ARG A 160 2.48 -4.41 18.09
CA ARG A 160 1.84 -3.64 19.17
C ARG A 160 2.55 -3.78 20.53
N ILE A 161 3.30 -4.86 20.73
CA ILE A 161 4.04 -5.11 21.99
C ILE A 161 5.54 -4.81 21.85
N TYR A 162 5.93 -4.11 20.78
CA TYR A 162 7.31 -3.66 20.58
C TYR A 162 7.74 -2.69 21.69
N PHE A 163 8.91 -2.96 22.26
CA PHE A 163 9.71 -2.03 23.04
C PHE A 163 11.19 -2.41 22.87
N LEU A 164 12.09 -1.44 22.98
CA LEU A 164 13.53 -1.64 22.87
C LEU A 164 14.17 -1.54 24.26
N GLU A 165 14.64 -2.65 24.80
CA GLU A 165 15.31 -2.70 26.11
C GLU A 165 16.81 -2.43 25.97
N LEU A 166 17.40 -1.68 26.91
CA LEU A 166 18.86 -1.57 26.98
C LEU A 166 19.45 -2.76 27.75
N MET A 167 20.49 -3.38 27.21
CA MET A 167 21.13 -4.53 27.87
C MET A 167 21.79 -4.15 29.20
N SER A 168 22.32 -2.93 29.32
CA SER A 168 22.91 -2.41 30.55
C SER A 168 23.12 -0.89 30.45
N HIS A 169 23.45 -0.26 31.58
CA HIS A 169 23.74 1.18 31.66
C HIS A 169 24.90 1.61 30.74
N TYR A 170 25.85 0.71 30.43
CA TYR A 170 26.94 1.01 29.49
C TYR A 170 26.43 1.56 28.16
N TYR A 171 25.32 1.02 27.65
CA TYR A 171 24.78 1.38 26.34
C TYR A 171 24.12 2.76 26.29
N GLU A 172 23.83 3.40 27.43
CA GLU A 172 23.26 4.75 27.46
C GLU A 172 24.14 5.79 26.76
N ARG A 173 25.45 5.53 26.65
CA ARG A 173 26.40 6.36 25.87
C ARG A 173 26.04 6.49 24.39
N PHE A 174 25.24 5.58 23.86
CA PHE A 174 24.78 5.58 22.47
C PHE A 174 23.40 6.22 22.30
N HIS A 175 23.04 7.16 23.18
CA HIS A 175 21.73 7.81 23.24
C HIS A 175 21.11 8.17 21.87
N GLU A 176 21.84 8.91 21.03
CA GLU A 176 21.36 9.33 19.71
C GLU A 176 21.10 8.15 18.75
N ASP A 177 21.93 7.11 18.82
CA ASP A 177 21.78 5.90 18.02
C ASP A 177 20.53 5.13 18.44
N ILE A 178 20.33 4.99 19.76
CA ILE A 178 19.17 4.32 20.36
C ILE A 178 17.87 5.04 19.97
N LEU A 179 17.83 6.37 20.12
CA LEU A 179 16.66 7.17 19.76
C LEU A 179 16.37 7.08 18.26
N GLY A 180 17.41 7.19 17.42
CA GLY A 180 17.28 7.08 15.97
C GLY A 180 16.78 5.70 15.53
N LEU A 181 17.31 4.64 16.10
CA LEU A 181 16.90 3.26 15.86
C LEU A 181 15.45 3.02 16.29
N ASN A 182 15.09 3.38 17.52
CA ASN A 182 13.74 3.21 18.06
C ASN A 182 12.70 3.97 17.23
N LYS A 183 13.03 5.21 16.82
CA LYS A 183 12.18 5.99 15.92
C LYS A 183 11.96 5.28 14.58
N LYS A 184 13.03 4.81 13.94
CA LYS A 184 12.94 4.08 12.66
C LYS A 184 12.10 2.80 12.79
N LEU A 185 12.30 2.01 13.85
CA LEU A 185 11.51 0.80 14.09
C LEU A 185 10.03 1.12 14.34
N ALA A 186 9.73 2.10 15.19
CA ALA A 186 8.35 2.53 15.45
C ALA A 186 7.65 3.04 14.18
N GLU A 187 8.33 3.84 13.36
CA GLU A 187 7.82 4.33 12.08
C GLU A 187 7.58 3.19 11.09
N ASN A 188 8.52 2.23 10.98
CA ASN A 188 8.37 1.10 10.07
C ASN A 188 7.26 0.14 10.51
N PHE A 189 7.13 -0.17 11.82
CA PHE A 189 5.99 -0.93 12.32
C PHE A 189 4.66 -0.22 12.02
N LYS A 190 4.59 1.10 12.25
CA LYS A 190 3.40 1.90 11.92
C LYS A 190 3.07 1.82 10.43
N ASN A 191 4.06 1.98 9.56
CA ASN A 191 3.88 1.92 8.11
C ASN A 191 3.41 0.52 7.67
N SER A 192 4.04 -0.54 8.20
CA SER A 192 3.60 -1.92 7.96
C SER A 192 2.15 -2.11 8.40
N ILE A 193 1.75 -1.64 9.58
CA ILE A 193 0.35 -1.75 10.07
C ILE A 193 -0.62 -1.05 9.11
N VAL A 194 -0.35 0.21 8.75
CA VAL A 194 -1.22 0.98 7.86
C VAL A 194 -1.35 0.33 6.48
N SER A 195 -0.29 -0.32 5.99
CA SER A 195 -0.31 -1.00 4.68
C SER A 195 -1.30 -2.17 4.58
N TYR A 196 -1.65 -2.80 5.72
CA TYR A 196 -2.65 -3.88 5.79
C TYR A 196 -4.10 -3.38 5.94
N GLY A 197 -4.29 -2.08 6.19
CA GLY A 197 -5.58 -1.46 6.44
C GLY A 197 -5.59 -0.69 7.74
N ASN A 198 -6.28 0.45 7.75
CA ASN A 198 -6.35 1.38 8.88
C ASN A 198 -7.75 1.50 9.49
N ASP A 199 -8.77 0.93 8.85
CA ASP A 199 -10.16 1.00 9.31
C ASP A 199 -10.89 -0.36 9.17
N PRO A 200 -11.11 -1.09 10.29
CA PRO A 200 -11.85 -2.34 10.25
C PRO A 200 -13.34 -2.15 9.94
N LEU A 201 -13.93 -0.98 10.23
CA LEU A 201 -15.32 -0.69 9.89
C LEU A 201 -15.50 -0.50 8.38
N ASP A 202 -14.57 0.20 7.71
CA ASP A 202 -14.55 0.28 6.23
C ASP A 202 -14.47 -1.13 5.60
N ALA A 203 -13.61 -1.99 6.16
CA ALA A 203 -13.45 -3.35 5.67
C ALA A 203 -14.74 -4.17 5.83
N LEU A 204 -15.40 -4.09 6.99
CA LEU A 204 -16.68 -4.77 7.23
C LEU A 204 -17.79 -4.23 6.33
N GLN A 205 -17.88 -2.91 6.16
CA GLN A 205 -18.81 -2.27 5.23
C GLN A 205 -18.59 -2.76 3.80
N GLY A 206 -17.33 -2.86 3.35
CA GLY A 206 -17.00 -3.38 2.02
C GLY A 206 -17.42 -4.83 1.82
N ILE A 207 -17.26 -5.68 2.84
CA ILE A 207 -17.71 -7.08 2.82
C ILE A 207 -19.23 -7.13 2.71
N GLU A 208 -19.94 -6.42 3.58
CA GLU A 208 -21.40 -6.37 3.63
C GLU A 208 -21.98 -5.92 2.28
N GLN A 209 -21.52 -4.79 1.77
CA GLN A 209 -22.01 -4.24 0.50
C GLN A 209 -21.66 -5.15 -0.69
N PHE A 210 -20.49 -5.79 -0.69
CA PHE A 210 -20.17 -6.80 -1.70
C PHE A 210 -21.14 -7.98 -1.66
N VAL A 211 -21.51 -8.47 -0.48
CA VAL A 211 -22.52 -9.54 -0.34
C VAL A 211 -23.87 -9.09 -0.90
N TYR A 212 -24.32 -7.87 -0.61
CA TYR A 212 -25.58 -7.34 -1.16
C TYR A 212 -25.56 -7.21 -2.69
N ASN A 213 -24.42 -6.79 -3.25
CA ASN A 213 -24.26 -6.60 -4.69
C ASN A 213 -24.02 -7.92 -5.46
N LEU A 214 -23.63 -8.98 -4.77
CA LEU A 214 -23.21 -10.25 -5.35
C LEU A 214 -24.24 -10.88 -6.30
N PRO A 215 -25.57 -10.89 -5.99
CA PRO A 215 -26.55 -11.42 -6.93
C PRO A 215 -26.62 -10.61 -8.23
N GLN A 216 -26.60 -9.26 -8.14
CA GLN A 216 -26.64 -8.40 -9.32
C GLN A 216 -25.36 -8.56 -10.15
N MET A 217 -24.20 -8.71 -9.52
CA MET A 217 -22.94 -9.02 -10.20
C MET A 217 -23.05 -10.28 -11.05
N ILE A 218 -23.70 -11.34 -10.55
CA ILE A 218 -23.81 -12.63 -11.23
C ILE A 218 -24.84 -12.61 -12.36
N THR A 219 -25.93 -11.86 -12.19
CA THR A 219 -27.06 -11.85 -13.15
C THR A 219 -26.89 -10.83 -14.28
N HIS A 220 -25.88 -9.96 -14.21
CA HIS A 220 -25.58 -8.93 -15.21
C HIS A 220 -24.37 -9.33 -16.08
N PRO A 221 -24.12 -8.62 -17.21
CA PRO A 221 -22.91 -8.85 -17.99
C PRO A 221 -21.65 -8.76 -17.13
N SER A 222 -20.65 -9.57 -17.45
CA SER A 222 -19.41 -9.65 -16.67
C SER A 222 -18.33 -8.73 -17.22
N TYR A 223 -17.29 -8.46 -16.42
CA TYR A 223 -16.08 -7.78 -16.91
C TYR A 223 -15.44 -8.56 -18.08
N LYS A 224 -15.45 -9.89 -18.02
CA LYS A 224 -15.00 -10.75 -19.11
C LYS A 224 -15.78 -10.52 -20.41
N GLU A 225 -17.10 -10.35 -20.31
CA GLU A 225 -17.95 -10.04 -21.46
C GLU A 225 -17.68 -8.63 -22.01
N LEU A 226 -17.46 -7.65 -21.13
CA LEU A 226 -17.05 -6.32 -21.57
C LEU A 226 -15.78 -6.39 -22.43
N LEU A 227 -14.75 -7.10 -21.95
CA LEU A 227 -13.49 -7.25 -22.68
C LEU A 227 -13.67 -8.05 -23.99
N SER A 228 -14.45 -9.13 -23.98
CA SER A 228 -14.63 -9.97 -25.17
C SER A 228 -15.29 -9.20 -26.33
N LYS A 229 -16.26 -8.32 -26.02
CA LYS A 229 -17.04 -7.57 -27.01
C LYS A 229 -16.43 -6.25 -27.40
N ARG A 230 -15.70 -5.60 -26.50
CA ARG A 230 -15.33 -4.18 -26.67
C ARG A 230 -13.83 -3.91 -26.71
N LYS A 231 -12.99 -4.93 -26.59
CA LYS A 231 -11.54 -4.76 -26.75
C LYS A 231 -11.18 -4.40 -28.19
N GLY A 232 -10.39 -3.34 -28.36
CA GLY A 232 -9.85 -2.91 -29.65
C GLY A 232 -10.86 -2.25 -30.60
N ILE A 233 -12.06 -1.90 -30.13
CA ILE A 233 -13.08 -1.24 -30.97
C ILE A 233 -12.80 0.25 -31.20
N SER A 234 -11.95 0.84 -30.37
CA SER A 234 -11.56 2.25 -30.43
C SER A 234 -10.08 2.37 -30.09
N ASP A 235 -9.36 3.20 -30.86
CA ASP A 235 -7.95 3.50 -30.60
C ASP A 235 -7.76 4.51 -29.48
N THR A 236 -8.76 5.34 -29.17
CA THR A 236 -8.62 6.45 -28.22
C THR A 236 -9.72 6.43 -27.16
N ALA A 237 -9.32 6.55 -25.90
CA ALA A 237 -10.21 6.78 -24.77
C ALA A 237 -10.03 8.20 -24.23
N ILE A 238 -11.13 8.86 -23.88
CA ILE A 238 -11.17 10.09 -23.11
C ILE A 238 -11.69 9.73 -21.72
N ILE A 239 -10.91 10.06 -20.69
CA ILE A 239 -11.30 9.90 -19.29
C ILE A 239 -11.69 11.28 -18.77
N VAL A 240 -12.94 11.37 -18.34
CA VAL A 240 -13.57 12.58 -17.83
C VAL A 240 -13.66 12.48 -16.33
N SER A 241 -12.80 13.26 -15.66
CA SER A 241 -12.76 13.41 -14.21
C SER A 241 -13.37 14.74 -13.79
N THR A 242 -13.62 14.90 -12.49
CA THR A 242 -14.45 15.99 -11.94
C THR A 242 -13.62 17.12 -11.33
N GLY A 243 -12.45 17.42 -11.89
CA GLY A 243 -11.63 18.56 -11.49
C GLY A 243 -12.15 19.88 -12.08
N PRO A 244 -11.81 21.04 -11.47
CA PRO A 244 -12.30 22.35 -11.87
C PRO A 244 -12.16 22.70 -13.37
N SER A 245 -11.14 22.17 -14.03
CA SER A 245 -10.83 22.42 -15.44
C SER A 245 -11.75 21.65 -16.41
N LEU A 246 -12.67 20.81 -15.92
CA LEU A 246 -13.61 20.07 -16.76
C LEU A 246 -14.50 21.02 -17.59
N THR A 247 -15.05 22.07 -16.99
CA THR A 247 -16.08 22.94 -17.61
C THR A 247 -15.63 23.51 -18.95
N LYS A 248 -14.36 23.95 -19.06
CA LYS A 248 -13.81 24.50 -20.31
C LYS A 248 -13.69 23.46 -21.44
N GLN A 249 -13.65 22.17 -21.12
CA GLN A 249 -13.51 21.09 -22.10
C GLN A 249 -14.86 20.57 -22.62
N LEU A 250 -15.97 20.87 -21.96
CA LEU A 250 -17.30 20.36 -22.31
C LEU A 250 -17.73 20.69 -23.76
N PRO A 251 -17.55 21.92 -24.29
CA PRO A 251 -17.93 22.23 -25.67
C PRO A 251 -17.19 21.38 -26.70
N LEU A 252 -15.88 21.18 -26.50
CA LEU A 252 -15.06 20.34 -27.38
C LEU A 252 -15.43 18.86 -27.20
N LEU A 253 -15.61 18.39 -25.97
CA LEU A 253 -16.00 17.02 -25.70
C LEU A 253 -17.31 16.68 -26.42
N LYS A 254 -18.30 17.58 -26.37
CA LYS A 254 -19.58 17.44 -27.09
C LYS A 254 -19.38 17.30 -28.59
N LYS A 255 -18.50 18.11 -29.19
CA LYS A 255 -18.20 18.09 -30.63
C LYS A 255 -17.53 16.79 -31.08
N TYR A 256 -16.66 16.22 -30.24
CA TYR A 256 -15.86 15.03 -30.59
C TYR A 256 -16.36 13.73 -29.94
N ALA A 257 -17.52 13.74 -29.27
CA ALA A 257 -17.97 12.64 -28.43
C ALA A 257 -18.12 11.29 -29.18
N ASN A 258 -18.46 11.33 -30.46
CA ASN A 258 -18.64 10.12 -31.28
C ASN A 258 -17.32 9.52 -31.79
N LYS A 259 -16.17 10.17 -31.55
CA LYS A 259 -14.87 9.78 -32.13
C LYS A 259 -13.90 9.08 -31.18
N ALA A 260 -14.26 9.00 -29.91
CA ALA A 260 -13.47 8.33 -28.87
C ALA A 260 -14.39 7.55 -27.94
N THR A 261 -13.83 6.56 -27.24
CA THR A 261 -14.51 5.96 -26.09
C THR A 261 -14.49 6.94 -24.93
N ILE A 262 -15.63 7.27 -24.33
CA ILE A 262 -15.73 8.18 -23.19
C ILE A 262 -15.99 7.37 -21.93
N PHE A 263 -15.04 7.42 -21.01
CA PHE A 263 -15.24 7.04 -19.61
C PHE A 263 -15.46 8.31 -18.81
N CYS A 264 -16.48 8.36 -17.96
CA CYS A 264 -16.59 9.42 -16.97
C CYS A 264 -16.64 8.86 -15.55
N ALA A 265 -16.08 9.62 -14.61
CA ALA A 265 -16.32 9.37 -13.20
C ALA A 265 -17.80 9.54 -12.87
N ASP A 266 -18.28 8.81 -11.87
CA ASP A 266 -19.61 8.94 -11.26
C ASP A 266 -19.99 10.40 -10.98
N SER A 267 -19.09 11.17 -10.38
CA SER A 267 -19.27 12.58 -10.07
C SER A 267 -19.33 13.50 -11.29
N SER A 268 -18.73 13.09 -12.43
CA SER A 268 -18.80 13.82 -13.69
C SER A 268 -20.07 13.52 -14.48
N TYR A 269 -20.74 12.41 -14.19
CA TYR A 269 -21.92 11.97 -14.95
C TYR A 269 -23.09 12.97 -14.91
N PRO A 270 -23.51 13.52 -13.75
CA PRO A 270 -24.55 14.56 -13.72
C PRO A 270 -24.18 15.82 -14.52
N ILE A 271 -22.89 16.20 -14.51
CA ILE A 271 -22.37 17.34 -15.28
C ILE A 271 -22.49 17.04 -16.78
N LEU A 272 -22.04 15.88 -17.24
CA LEU A 272 -22.13 15.49 -18.64
C LEU A 272 -23.59 15.40 -19.12
N ALA A 273 -24.49 14.87 -18.29
CA ALA A 273 -25.92 14.81 -18.58
C ALA A 273 -26.52 16.22 -18.75
N LYS A 274 -26.22 17.15 -17.84
CA LYS A 274 -26.64 18.56 -17.91
C LYS A 274 -26.21 19.24 -19.22
N HIS A 275 -25.02 18.90 -19.73
CA HIS A 275 -24.48 19.46 -20.98
C HIS A 275 -24.85 18.65 -22.23
N GLY A 276 -25.61 17.56 -22.08
CA GLY A 276 -26.05 16.70 -23.18
C GLY A 276 -24.91 15.96 -23.86
N ILE A 277 -23.92 15.49 -23.07
CA ILE A 277 -22.76 14.72 -23.53
C ILE A 277 -22.90 13.29 -23.03
N LYS A 278 -23.22 12.35 -23.91
CA LYS A 278 -23.43 10.94 -23.54
C LYS A 278 -22.09 10.19 -23.40
N PRO A 279 -21.67 9.75 -22.20
CA PRO A 279 -20.51 8.87 -22.07
C PRO A 279 -20.82 7.45 -22.56
N ASP A 280 -19.80 6.66 -22.87
CA ASP A 280 -19.99 5.23 -23.16
C ASP A 280 -19.98 4.40 -21.87
N TYR A 281 -19.17 4.83 -20.90
CA TYR A 281 -19.04 4.23 -19.58
C TYR A 281 -19.09 5.26 -18.47
N VAL A 282 -19.83 4.95 -17.41
CA VAL A 282 -19.81 5.69 -16.14
C VAL A 282 -19.21 4.78 -15.08
N CYS A 283 -18.11 5.18 -14.45
CA CYS A 283 -17.42 4.36 -13.45
C CYS A 283 -17.74 4.80 -12.03
N MET A 284 -17.97 3.84 -11.12
CA MET A 284 -18.13 4.10 -9.68
C MET A 284 -17.30 3.10 -8.88
N LEU A 285 -16.51 3.62 -7.93
CA LEU A 285 -15.57 2.84 -7.14
C LEU A 285 -15.90 2.87 -5.64
N GLU A 286 -16.36 4.02 -5.16
CA GLU A 286 -16.51 4.31 -3.74
C GLU A 286 -17.75 3.66 -3.13
N ARG A 287 -17.65 3.37 -1.83
CA ARG A 287 -18.64 2.60 -1.06
C ARG A 287 -19.53 3.44 -0.13
N THR A 288 -19.41 4.76 -0.25
CA THR A 288 -20.17 5.70 0.58
C THR A 288 -21.56 5.96 0.00
N GLU A 289 -22.50 6.35 0.86
CA GLU A 289 -23.84 6.71 0.42
C GLU A 289 -23.84 7.99 -0.44
N ILE A 290 -23.04 8.99 -0.07
CA ILE A 290 -22.95 10.27 -0.82
C ILE A 290 -22.52 10.07 -2.27
N THR A 291 -21.66 9.09 -2.55
CA THR A 291 -21.26 8.76 -3.92
C THR A 291 -22.38 8.06 -4.70
N ALA A 292 -23.26 7.30 -4.03
CA ALA A 292 -24.43 6.70 -4.70
C ALA A 292 -25.42 7.74 -5.23
N GLU A 293 -25.52 8.90 -4.58
CA GLU A 293 -26.43 9.98 -5.00
C GLU A 293 -26.09 10.55 -6.39
N PHE A 294 -24.87 10.36 -6.91
CA PHE A 294 -24.56 10.70 -8.31
C PHE A 294 -25.42 9.93 -9.32
N PHE A 295 -25.99 8.78 -8.92
CA PHE A 295 -26.92 8.01 -9.74
C PHE A 295 -28.39 8.30 -9.42
N ASN A 296 -28.70 9.14 -8.42
CA ASN A 296 -30.07 9.48 -8.05
C ASN A 296 -30.68 10.61 -8.90
N HIS A 297 -30.44 10.55 -10.20
CA HIS A 297 -31.02 11.47 -11.18
C HIS A 297 -31.85 10.67 -12.18
N ASP A 298 -32.94 11.24 -12.69
CA ASP A 298 -33.68 10.67 -13.81
C ASP A 298 -33.41 11.49 -15.06
N PHE A 299 -32.62 10.94 -15.98
CA PHE A 299 -32.30 11.56 -17.27
C PHE A 299 -33.03 10.85 -18.45
N GLY A 300 -33.95 9.91 -18.16
CA GLY A 300 -34.75 9.21 -19.18
C GLY A 300 -33.92 8.60 -20.32
N GLU A 301 -34.28 8.91 -21.57
CA GLU A 301 -33.63 8.39 -22.78
C GLU A 301 -32.15 8.77 -22.92
N PHE A 302 -31.66 9.75 -22.15
CA PHE A 302 -30.23 10.06 -22.11
C PHE A 302 -29.41 8.83 -21.67
N ASP A 303 -29.94 8.03 -20.74
CA ASP A 303 -29.23 6.88 -20.15
C ASP A 303 -29.14 5.68 -21.10
N LYS A 304 -29.93 5.73 -22.17
CA LYS A 304 -29.95 4.67 -23.19
C LYS A 304 -28.54 4.47 -23.75
N ASP A 305 -28.10 3.22 -23.69
CA ASP A 305 -26.80 2.71 -24.18
C ASP A 305 -25.55 3.10 -23.38
N ILE A 306 -25.70 3.88 -22.30
CA ILE A 306 -24.63 4.06 -21.30
C ILE A 306 -24.46 2.75 -20.53
N VAL A 307 -23.21 2.32 -20.31
CA VAL A 307 -22.90 1.19 -19.42
C VAL A 307 -22.27 1.70 -18.12
N PHE A 308 -22.97 1.50 -17.00
CA PHE A 308 -22.43 1.83 -15.68
C PHE A 308 -21.55 0.68 -15.19
N VAL A 309 -20.30 0.98 -14.85
CA VAL A 309 -19.30 0.01 -14.42
C VAL A 309 -18.98 0.27 -12.94
N CYS A 310 -19.52 -0.57 -12.07
CA CYS A 310 -19.41 -0.40 -10.62
C CYS A 310 -18.39 -1.38 -10.02
N ALA A 311 -17.64 -0.94 -9.03
CA ALA A 311 -16.89 -1.86 -8.18
C ALA A 311 -17.84 -2.71 -7.32
N GLY A 312 -17.43 -3.93 -6.96
CA GLY A 312 -18.24 -4.84 -6.16
C GLY A 312 -18.66 -4.29 -4.80
N VAL A 313 -17.90 -3.33 -4.28
CA VAL A 313 -18.07 -2.74 -2.96
C VAL A 313 -18.89 -1.45 -2.97
N VAL A 314 -19.47 -1.02 -4.09
CA VAL A 314 -20.24 0.24 -4.11
C VAL A 314 -21.45 0.16 -3.18
N HIS A 315 -21.90 1.31 -2.70
CA HIS A 315 -23.06 1.37 -1.82
C HIS A 315 -24.31 0.79 -2.51
N PRO A 316 -25.12 -0.09 -1.85
CA PRO A 316 -26.26 -0.76 -2.47
C PRO A 316 -27.31 0.18 -3.10
N LYS A 317 -27.47 1.39 -2.56
CA LYS A 317 -28.32 2.44 -3.16
C LYS A 317 -27.93 2.79 -4.60
N ALA A 318 -26.65 2.75 -4.94
CA ALA A 318 -26.21 2.99 -6.32
C ALA A 318 -26.83 1.93 -7.25
N ILE A 319 -26.79 0.67 -6.84
CA ILE A 319 -27.38 -0.44 -7.60
C ILE A 319 -28.91 -0.35 -7.64
N GLU A 320 -29.55 0.08 -6.54
CA GLU A 320 -30.98 0.37 -6.50
C GLU A 320 -31.38 1.44 -7.53
N TYR A 321 -30.65 2.56 -7.58
CA TYR A 321 -30.91 3.64 -8.53
C TYR A 321 -30.72 3.22 -9.99
N LEU A 322 -29.72 2.37 -10.27
CA LEU A 322 -29.50 1.81 -11.60
C LEU A 322 -30.66 0.89 -12.01
N LYS A 323 -31.07 -0.01 -11.11
CA LYS A 323 -32.17 -0.96 -11.34
C LYS A 323 -33.52 -0.25 -11.52
N GLY A 324 -33.84 0.70 -10.64
CA GLY A 324 -35.10 1.44 -10.66
C GLY A 324 -35.34 2.24 -11.95
N ARG A 325 -34.26 2.53 -12.69
CA ARG A 325 -34.29 3.29 -13.95
C ARG A 325 -33.94 2.45 -15.18
N ASN A 326 -33.88 1.12 -15.04
CA ASN A 326 -33.54 0.18 -16.11
C ASN A 326 -32.22 0.51 -16.83
N ARG A 327 -31.23 1.03 -16.09
CA ARG A 327 -29.91 1.36 -16.62
C ARG A 327 -29.11 0.08 -16.88
N LYS A 328 -28.27 0.08 -17.91
CA LYS A 328 -27.37 -1.04 -18.20
C LYS A 328 -26.14 -0.93 -17.31
N TYR A 329 -25.82 -1.96 -16.54
CA TYR A 329 -24.65 -1.94 -15.67
C TYR A 329 -23.99 -3.31 -15.54
N LEU A 330 -22.75 -3.29 -15.07
CA LEU A 330 -22.02 -4.45 -14.62
C LEU A 330 -21.26 -4.12 -13.34
N ILE A 331 -21.00 -5.17 -12.55
CA ILE A 331 -20.28 -5.07 -11.28
C ILE A 331 -18.99 -5.89 -11.40
N ILE A 332 -17.86 -5.29 -11.02
CA ILE A 332 -16.54 -5.93 -11.04
C ILE A 332 -16.04 -6.10 -9.60
N PRO A 333 -15.79 -7.32 -9.11
CA PRO A 333 -15.27 -7.49 -7.77
C PRO A 333 -13.87 -6.87 -7.67
N ARG A 334 -13.57 -6.18 -6.57
CA ARG A 334 -12.21 -5.69 -6.29
C ARG A 334 -11.32 -6.86 -5.87
N TYR A 335 -10.02 -6.76 -6.16
CA TYR A 335 -9.03 -7.72 -5.68
C TYR A 335 -8.80 -7.57 -4.16
N LEU A 336 -9.73 -8.11 -3.37
CA LEU A 336 -9.76 -8.09 -1.90
C LEU A 336 -9.93 -9.50 -1.35
N TYR A 337 -9.52 -9.73 -0.09
CA TYR A 337 -9.52 -11.05 0.53
C TYR A 337 -10.89 -11.75 0.47
N PHE A 338 -11.99 -11.04 0.76
CA PHE A 338 -13.31 -11.64 0.77
C PHE A 338 -13.82 -12.03 -0.63
N PRO A 339 -13.79 -11.15 -1.67
CA PRO A 339 -14.05 -11.56 -3.05
C PRO A 339 -13.19 -12.73 -3.55
N ILE A 340 -11.91 -12.80 -3.15
CA ILE A 340 -11.03 -13.94 -3.47
C ILE A 340 -11.52 -15.23 -2.78
N TYR A 341 -11.95 -15.14 -1.52
CA TYR A 341 -12.52 -16.25 -0.75
C TYR A 341 -13.81 -16.82 -1.37
N ILE A 342 -14.65 -15.97 -1.99
CA ILE A 342 -15.86 -16.37 -2.71
C ILE A 342 -15.55 -17.23 -3.95
N LYS A 343 -14.33 -17.16 -4.50
CA LYS A 343 -13.80 -18.02 -5.57
C LYS A 343 -14.60 -18.00 -6.89
N LEU A 344 -15.28 -16.89 -7.21
CA LEU A 344 -15.96 -16.68 -8.49
C LEU A 344 -15.01 -16.16 -9.58
N LYS A 345 -13.97 -16.95 -9.89
CA LYS A 345 -12.89 -16.56 -10.82
C LYS A 345 -13.36 -16.13 -12.22
N TYR A 346 -14.55 -16.55 -12.65
CA TYR A 346 -15.11 -16.20 -13.97
C TYR A 346 -15.27 -14.69 -14.16
N PHE A 347 -15.59 -13.95 -13.11
CA PHE A 347 -15.87 -12.51 -13.18
C PHE A 347 -14.60 -11.66 -13.23
N ASP A 348 -13.44 -12.26 -12.98
CA ASP A 348 -12.13 -11.61 -12.84
C ASP A 348 -12.17 -10.45 -11.81
N PHE A 349 -11.09 -9.70 -11.63
CA PHE A 349 -11.01 -8.66 -10.60
C PHE A 349 -10.58 -7.30 -11.15
N LEU A 350 -11.10 -6.25 -10.53
CA LEU A 350 -10.54 -4.91 -10.62
C LEU A 350 -9.31 -4.86 -9.71
N TYR A 351 -8.13 -4.76 -10.32
CA TYR A 351 -6.87 -4.65 -9.58
C TYR A 351 -6.71 -3.26 -8.96
N ASN A 352 -5.89 -3.17 -7.91
CA ASN A 352 -5.72 -2.04 -6.99
C ASN A 352 -5.81 -0.64 -7.64
N THR A 353 -7.01 -0.06 -7.68
CA THR A 353 -7.31 1.27 -8.22
C THR A 353 -7.78 2.16 -7.06
N PRO A 354 -7.05 3.22 -6.69
CA PRO A 354 -7.35 4.02 -5.51
C PRO A 354 -8.38 5.13 -5.76
N SER A 355 -8.74 5.41 -7.02
CA SER A 355 -9.84 6.32 -7.34
C SER A 355 -10.56 5.91 -8.63
N VAL A 356 -11.74 6.48 -8.86
CA VAL A 356 -12.56 6.22 -10.06
C VAL A 356 -11.79 6.51 -11.37
N ALA A 357 -10.94 7.54 -11.38
CA ALA A 357 -10.11 7.86 -12.53
C ALA A 357 -9.09 6.74 -12.85
N HIS A 358 -8.48 6.15 -11.81
CA HIS A 358 -7.59 5.00 -11.99
C HIS A 358 -8.35 3.78 -12.50
N MET A 359 -9.58 3.56 -12.02
CA MET A 359 -10.46 2.51 -12.53
C MET A 359 -10.77 2.71 -14.01
N ALA A 360 -11.12 3.91 -14.44
CA ALA A 360 -11.32 4.24 -15.85
C ALA A 360 -10.03 4.02 -16.67
N CYS A 361 -8.87 4.43 -16.13
CA CYS A 361 -7.58 4.22 -16.78
C CYS A 361 -7.26 2.74 -16.94
N TYR A 362 -7.45 1.94 -15.89
CA TYR A 362 -7.30 0.49 -15.91
C TYR A 362 -8.21 -0.18 -16.95
N LEU A 363 -9.49 0.20 -17.00
CA LEU A 363 -10.42 -0.34 -17.99
C LEU A 363 -10.02 0.04 -19.42
N SER A 364 -9.60 1.28 -19.64
CA SER A 364 -9.16 1.75 -20.96
C SER A 364 -7.92 0.98 -21.45
N LEU A 365 -6.97 0.68 -20.56
CA LEU A 365 -5.81 -0.17 -20.83
C LEU A 365 -6.23 -1.58 -21.26
N HIS A 366 -7.11 -2.22 -20.49
CA HIS A 366 -7.53 -3.60 -20.75
C HIS A 366 -8.41 -3.74 -22.00
N LEU A 367 -9.12 -2.68 -22.38
CA LEU A 367 -9.84 -2.57 -23.65
C LEU A 367 -8.92 -2.24 -24.84
N ASN A 368 -7.60 -2.12 -24.62
CA ASN A 368 -6.58 -1.98 -25.67
C ASN A 368 -6.69 -0.68 -26.48
N HIS A 369 -7.04 0.43 -25.82
CA HIS A 369 -6.89 1.76 -26.41
C HIS A 369 -5.41 2.09 -26.54
N LYS A 370 -5.03 2.72 -27.65
CA LYS A 370 -3.66 3.15 -27.95
C LYS A 370 -3.33 4.50 -27.30
N ASN A 371 -4.33 5.38 -27.23
CA ASN A 371 -4.21 6.71 -26.64
C ASN A 371 -5.22 6.86 -25.49
N ILE A 372 -4.77 7.41 -24.36
CA ILE A 372 -5.65 7.84 -23.27
C ILE A 372 -5.54 9.37 -23.15
N ILE A 373 -6.67 10.06 -23.11
CA ILE A 373 -6.74 11.51 -22.95
C ILE A 373 -7.39 11.82 -21.60
N PHE A 374 -6.72 12.59 -20.75
CA PHE A 374 -7.30 13.07 -19.50
C PHE A 374 -7.88 14.48 -19.66
N ILE A 375 -9.14 14.65 -19.25
CA ILE A 375 -9.78 15.97 -19.05
C ILE A 375 -10.45 16.02 -17.67
N GLY A 376 -10.40 17.19 -17.02
CA GLY A 376 -10.83 17.35 -15.63
C GLY A 376 -10.06 16.50 -14.61
N GLN A 377 -8.94 15.90 -14.99
CA GLN A 377 -8.02 15.19 -14.07
C GLN A 377 -7.01 16.19 -13.47
N ASP A 378 -7.51 17.16 -12.71
CA ASP A 378 -6.66 18.28 -12.27
C ASP A 378 -5.72 17.91 -11.14
N LEU A 379 -6.19 17.13 -10.16
CA LEU A 379 -5.41 16.78 -8.95
C LEU A 379 -4.82 18.03 -8.26
N ALA A 380 -5.51 19.15 -8.39
CA ALA A 380 -5.12 20.47 -7.92
C ALA A 380 -6.35 21.36 -7.81
N TYR A 381 -6.27 22.35 -6.93
CA TYR A 381 -7.29 23.38 -6.78
C TYR A 381 -7.18 24.40 -7.92
N ALA A 382 -8.31 24.96 -8.35
CA ALA A 382 -8.33 26.12 -9.23
C ALA A 382 -7.72 27.36 -8.54
N GLU A 383 -7.39 28.40 -9.31
CA GLU A 383 -6.84 29.66 -8.77
C GLU A 383 -7.76 30.32 -7.73
N ASN A 384 -9.08 30.16 -7.88
CA ASN A 384 -10.08 30.64 -6.92
C ASN A 384 -10.25 29.74 -5.68
N GLY A 385 -9.50 28.63 -5.59
CA GLY A 385 -9.55 27.68 -4.49
C GLY A 385 -10.59 26.56 -4.64
N ASN A 386 -11.36 26.51 -5.72
CA ASN A 386 -12.34 25.44 -5.95
C ASN A 386 -11.64 24.09 -6.13
N SER A 387 -12.23 23.03 -5.57
CA SER A 387 -11.78 21.65 -5.77
C SER A 387 -12.53 20.94 -6.90
N HIS A 388 -13.69 21.46 -7.31
CA HIS A 388 -14.54 20.90 -8.35
C HIS A 388 -15.10 21.99 -9.27
N PRO A 389 -15.69 21.64 -10.43
CA PRO A 389 -16.47 22.55 -11.27
C PRO A 389 -17.68 23.15 -10.53
N ASP A 390 -18.12 24.32 -10.98
CA ASP A 390 -19.33 24.99 -10.46
C ASP A 390 -20.60 24.12 -10.59
N ASP A 391 -20.65 23.24 -11.59
CA ASP A 391 -21.76 22.32 -11.84
C ASP A 391 -21.72 21.05 -10.96
N TYR A 392 -20.73 20.90 -10.07
CA TYR A 392 -20.65 19.74 -9.19
C TYR A 392 -21.77 19.75 -8.14
N GLN A 393 -22.50 18.63 -8.03
CA GLN A 393 -23.72 18.58 -7.23
C GLN A 393 -23.52 18.83 -5.73
N ASN A 394 -22.32 18.57 -5.19
CA ASN A 394 -22.00 18.78 -3.77
C ASN A 394 -21.30 20.11 -3.50
N SER A 395 -21.31 21.05 -4.46
CA SER A 395 -20.64 22.37 -4.50
C SER A 395 -19.16 22.36 -4.93
N ALA A 396 -18.75 23.40 -5.66
CA ALA A 396 -17.40 23.56 -6.20
C ALA A 396 -16.28 23.55 -5.14
N ASN A 397 -16.61 23.85 -3.88
CA ASN A 397 -15.66 23.93 -2.77
C ASN A 397 -15.76 22.75 -1.79
N TYR A 398 -16.46 21.66 -2.17
CA TYR A 398 -16.71 20.49 -1.32
C TYR A 398 -15.47 19.98 -0.57
N GLU A 399 -14.31 19.92 -1.24
CA GLU A 399 -13.04 19.43 -0.66
C GLU A 399 -12.00 20.54 -0.42
N SER A 400 -12.36 21.81 -0.62
CA SER A 400 -11.40 22.93 -0.62
C SER A 400 -10.71 23.15 0.73
N GLN A 401 -11.30 22.71 1.83
CA GLN A 401 -10.80 22.89 3.20
C GLN A 401 -10.66 21.56 3.96
N MET A 402 -10.80 20.42 3.28
CA MET A 402 -10.73 19.10 3.93
C MET A 402 -9.31 18.67 4.28
N TYR A 403 -8.32 19.17 3.55
CA TYR A 403 -6.92 18.78 3.67
C TYR A 403 -6.01 20.00 3.72
N GLU A 404 -4.82 19.84 4.32
CA GLU A 404 -3.77 20.84 4.25
C GLU A 404 -3.32 21.04 2.80
N HIS A 405 -3.17 22.31 2.41
CA HIS A 405 -2.73 22.67 1.06
C HIS A 405 -1.22 22.56 0.97
N ILE A 406 -0.75 21.78 0.00
CA ILE A 406 0.65 21.69 -0.39
C ILE A 406 0.82 22.17 -1.83
N LEU A 407 2.06 22.36 -2.27
CA LEU A 407 2.38 22.77 -3.63
C LEU A 407 2.91 21.59 -4.45
N THR A 408 2.60 21.61 -5.73
CA THR A 408 3.16 20.68 -6.73
C THR A 408 3.37 21.40 -8.05
N GLU A 409 4.16 20.80 -8.93
CA GLU A 409 4.41 21.36 -10.25
C GLU A 409 3.12 21.40 -11.07
N ALA A 410 2.79 22.58 -11.59
CA ALA A 410 1.62 22.79 -12.43
C ALA A 410 1.87 22.30 -13.85
N TYR A 411 0.78 22.02 -14.58
CA TYR A 411 0.79 21.77 -16.01
C TYR A 411 1.74 22.72 -16.76
N GLY A 412 2.62 22.17 -17.60
CA GLY A 412 3.62 22.93 -18.36
C GLY A 412 4.95 23.20 -17.63
N GLY A 413 5.06 22.82 -16.35
CA GLY A 413 6.33 22.74 -15.63
C GLY A 413 7.04 24.06 -15.30
N LYS A 414 6.28 25.17 -15.23
CA LYS A 414 6.83 26.52 -15.02
C LYS A 414 6.36 27.20 -13.74
N LYS A 415 5.34 26.64 -13.09
CA LYS A 415 4.67 27.21 -11.92
C LYS A 415 4.35 26.10 -10.94
N GLU A 416 4.05 26.49 -9.72
CA GLU A 416 3.45 25.60 -8.73
C GLU A 416 1.95 25.85 -8.62
N ILE A 417 1.22 24.81 -8.23
CA ILE A 417 -0.22 24.85 -7.99
C ILE A 417 -0.56 24.15 -6.67
N LYS A 418 -1.64 24.60 -6.03
CA LYS A 418 -2.10 24.04 -4.76
C LYS A 418 -2.76 22.67 -5.00
N THR A 419 -2.43 21.72 -4.14
CA THR A 419 -2.98 20.36 -4.09
C THR A 419 -2.98 19.86 -2.64
N HIS A 420 -3.22 18.57 -2.40
CA HIS A 420 -3.09 17.93 -1.09
C HIS A 420 -2.53 16.50 -1.22
N GLU A 421 -2.16 15.89 -0.09
CA GLU A 421 -1.43 14.61 -0.05
C GLU A 421 -2.13 13.46 -0.79
N VAL A 422 -3.47 13.36 -0.71
CA VAL A 422 -4.24 12.29 -1.37
C VAL A 422 -4.23 12.47 -2.89
N TRP A 423 -4.32 13.70 -3.40
CA TRP A 423 -4.19 13.96 -4.83
C TRP A 423 -2.76 13.74 -5.34
N ILE A 424 -1.73 14.02 -4.53
CA ILE A 424 -0.35 13.62 -4.86
C ILE A 424 -0.21 12.11 -4.94
N PHE A 425 -0.79 11.38 -3.98
CA PHE A 425 -0.83 9.92 -4.03
C PHE A 425 -1.52 9.42 -5.30
N PHE A 426 -2.69 9.99 -5.65
CA PHE A 426 -3.38 9.65 -6.90
C PHE A 426 -2.54 9.97 -8.16
N LYS A 427 -1.88 11.13 -8.19
CA LYS A 427 -0.97 11.50 -9.27
C LYS A 427 0.14 10.46 -9.42
N GLN A 428 0.82 10.10 -8.34
CA GLN A 428 1.92 9.13 -8.35
C GLN A 428 1.49 7.73 -8.82
N ILE A 429 0.29 7.29 -8.47
CA ILE A 429 -0.24 6.01 -8.95
C ILE A 429 -0.56 6.07 -10.44
N LEU A 430 -1.13 7.17 -10.96
CA LEU A 430 -1.29 7.36 -12.41
C LEU A 430 0.06 7.32 -13.14
N GLU A 431 1.06 8.04 -12.63
CA GLU A 431 2.43 8.07 -13.18
C GLU A 431 3.04 6.66 -13.24
N ALA A 432 2.92 5.90 -12.14
CA ALA A 432 3.38 4.53 -12.07
C ALA A 432 2.63 3.61 -13.05
N MET A 433 1.32 3.78 -13.23
CA MET A 433 0.54 3.04 -14.23
C MET A 433 1.02 3.35 -15.65
N ILE A 434 1.22 4.63 -15.99
CA ILE A 434 1.66 5.05 -17.33
C ILE A 434 3.01 4.43 -17.66
N ILE A 435 3.98 4.50 -16.74
CA ILE A 435 5.32 3.92 -16.91
C ILE A 435 5.23 2.41 -17.04
N LYS A 436 4.51 1.73 -16.13
CA LYS A 436 4.41 0.27 -16.11
C LYS A 436 3.81 -0.29 -17.40
N TYR A 437 2.76 0.34 -17.91
CA TYR A 437 2.02 -0.15 -19.08
C TYR A 437 2.48 0.45 -20.41
N HIS A 438 3.44 1.38 -20.41
CA HIS A 438 4.00 2.02 -21.60
C HIS A 438 2.92 2.59 -22.54
N ILE A 439 1.88 3.20 -21.96
CA ILE A 439 0.76 3.74 -22.74
C ILE A 439 1.00 5.20 -23.12
N THR A 440 0.57 5.58 -24.33
CA THR A 440 0.58 6.98 -24.76
C THR A 440 -0.60 7.70 -24.09
N THR A 441 -0.30 8.49 -23.07
CA THR A 441 -1.30 9.24 -22.30
C THR A 441 -1.10 10.73 -22.50
N TYR A 442 -2.19 11.45 -22.77
CA TYR A 442 -2.21 12.88 -22.97
C TYR A 442 -2.86 13.57 -21.78
N ASN A 443 -2.10 14.44 -21.12
CA ASN A 443 -2.67 15.34 -20.13
C ASN A 443 -3.23 16.57 -20.84
N CYS A 444 -4.57 16.71 -20.84
CA CYS A 444 -5.28 17.85 -21.43
C CYS A 444 -5.94 18.74 -20.37
N THR A 445 -5.41 18.73 -19.14
CA THR A 445 -5.93 19.46 -17.98
C THR A 445 -5.17 20.77 -17.74
N GLU A 446 -5.24 21.72 -18.68
CA GLU A 446 -4.52 23.00 -18.49
C GLU A 446 -5.04 23.73 -17.23
N GLY A 447 -4.18 23.93 -16.23
CA GLY A 447 -4.57 24.44 -14.91
C GLY A 447 -4.70 23.37 -13.82
N GLY A 448 -4.38 22.11 -14.12
CA GLY A 448 -4.15 21.05 -13.13
C GLY A 448 -2.67 20.88 -12.78
N ALA A 449 -2.38 19.86 -11.99
CA ALA A 449 -1.04 19.37 -11.72
C ALA A 449 -0.42 18.74 -12.97
N ARG A 450 0.91 18.86 -13.08
CA ARG A 450 1.71 18.08 -14.02
C ARG A 450 1.60 16.60 -13.62
N ILE A 451 1.48 15.71 -14.60
CA ILE A 451 1.45 14.25 -14.40
C ILE A 451 2.58 13.66 -15.22
N GLU A 452 3.62 13.16 -14.56
CA GLU A 452 4.81 12.62 -15.21
C GLU A 452 4.51 11.40 -16.09
N GLY A 453 5.25 11.28 -17.20
CA GLY A 453 5.01 10.27 -18.22
C GLY A 453 3.86 10.57 -19.18
N THR A 454 3.05 11.61 -18.93
CA THR A 454 2.06 12.08 -19.91
C THR A 454 2.65 13.05 -20.93
N ILE A 455 2.00 13.17 -22.08
CA ILE A 455 2.24 14.22 -23.07
C ILE A 455 1.26 15.36 -22.81
N GLU A 456 1.77 16.50 -22.35
CA GLU A 456 0.96 17.71 -22.14
C GLU A 456 0.60 18.34 -23.49
N LYS A 457 -0.71 18.37 -23.80
CA LYS A 457 -1.27 19.03 -24.99
C LYS A 457 -2.61 19.71 -24.65
N PRO A 458 -2.99 20.81 -25.32
CA PRO A 458 -4.34 21.33 -25.23
C PRO A 458 -5.36 20.29 -25.73
N PHE A 459 -6.55 20.25 -25.13
CA PHE A 459 -7.56 19.25 -25.52
C PHE A 459 -7.95 19.35 -27.00
N LEU A 460 -8.05 20.57 -27.54
CA LEU A 460 -8.30 20.80 -28.96
C LEU A 460 -7.25 20.11 -29.85
N TRP A 461 -5.97 20.18 -29.48
CA TRP A 461 -4.90 19.51 -30.22
C TRP A 461 -5.13 18.00 -30.24
N ALA A 462 -5.47 17.40 -29.09
CA ALA A 462 -5.73 15.97 -29.01
C ALA A 462 -6.96 15.58 -29.85
N CYS A 463 -8.03 16.39 -29.82
CA CYS A 463 -9.19 16.20 -30.68
C CYS A 463 -8.84 16.23 -32.17
N GLU A 464 -8.08 17.23 -32.62
CA GLU A 464 -7.75 17.41 -34.04
C GLU A 464 -6.75 16.38 -34.57
N ASN A 465 -5.82 15.91 -33.72
CA ASN A 465 -4.71 15.03 -34.13
C ASN A 465 -4.94 13.54 -33.83
N LEU A 466 -5.90 13.19 -32.97
CA LEU A 466 -6.16 11.80 -32.58
C LEU A 466 -7.56 11.32 -32.96
N LEU A 467 -8.53 12.22 -33.15
CA LEU A 467 -9.95 11.88 -33.30
C LEU A 467 -10.45 12.16 -34.73
N HIS A 468 -9.93 11.40 -35.69
CA HIS A 468 -10.26 11.61 -37.11
C HIS A 468 -11.55 10.91 -37.56
N LYS A 469 -11.85 9.72 -37.02
CA LYS A 469 -12.94 8.85 -37.47
C LYS A 469 -14.06 8.78 -36.42
N ASP A 470 -15.29 8.75 -36.89
CA ASP A 470 -16.44 8.42 -36.04
C ASP A 470 -16.41 6.92 -35.70
N LEU A 471 -16.76 6.61 -34.46
CA LEU A 471 -16.94 5.25 -33.98
C LEU A 471 -18.38 4.79 -34.25
N ASN A 472 -18.55 3.50 -34.48
CA ASN A 472 -19.89 2.89 -34.59
C ASN A 472 -20.50 2.78 -33.19
N LYS A 473 -21.15 3.85 -32.74
CA LYS A 473 -21.90 3.92 -31.48
C LYS A 473 -23.41 3.75 -31.73
N PRO A 474 -24.16 3.09 -30.82
CA PRO A 474 -23.68 2.48 -29.58
C PRO A 474 -22.84 1.23 -29.84
N PHE A 475 -21.90 0.94 -28.93
CA PHE A 475 -21.07 -0.26 -29.00
C PHE A 475 -21.90 -1.53 -28.85
N GLU A 476 -21.32 -2.66 -29.24
CA GLU A 476 -21.96 -3.98 -29.14
C GLU A 476 -22.56 -4.21 -27.75
N LYS A 477 -23.79 -4.74 -27.75
CA LYS A 477 -24.55 -5.03 -26.53
C LYS A 477 -23.84 -6.12 -25.74
N LEU A 478 -23.74 -5.92 -24.43
CA LEU A 478 -23.21 -6.90 -23.50
C LEU A 478 -24.35 -7.80 -23.04
N GLU A 479 -24.14 -9.11 -23.05
CA GLU A 479 -25.14 -10.08 -22.62
C GLU A 479 -24.75 -10.71 -21.27
N PRO A 480 -25.73 -10.98 -20.39
CA PRO A 480 -25.47 -11.73 -19.17
C PRO A 480 -25.19 -13.20 -19.47
N LEU A 481 -24.71 -13.92 -18.46
CA LEU A 481 -24.59 -15.38 -18.50
C LEU A 481 -25.95 -16.05 -18.77
N SER A 482 -25.93 -17.30 -19.26
CA SER A 482 -27.16 -18.11 -19.32
C SER A 482 -27.74 -18.34 -17.91
N LEU A 483 -29.07 -18.45 -17.81
CA LEU A 483 -29.75 -18.63 -16.52
C LEU A 483 -29.19 -19.80 -15.71
N ASN A 484 -28.85 -20.91 -16.36
CA ASN A 484 -28.23 -22.08 -15.72
C ASN A 484 -26.87 -21.73 -15.08
N LYS A 485 -26.05 -20.92 -15.75
CA LYS A 485 -24.75 -20.48 -15.21
C LYS A 485 -24.92 -19.43 -14.11
N GLN A 486 -25.90 -18.54 -14.21
CA GLN A 486 -26.25 -17.63 -13.13
C GLN A 486 -26.63 -18.39 -11.86
N ASN A 487 -27.55 -19.37 -11.97
CA ASN A 487 -27.97 -20.22 -10.85
C ASN A 487 -26.81 -21.02 -10.24
N GLU A 488 -25.91 -21.57 -11.08
CA GLU A 488 -24.70 -22.27 -10.61
C GLU A 488 -23.82 -21.36 -9.74
N PHE A 489 -23.54 -20.13 -10.20
CA PHE A 489 -22.70 -19.20 -9.46
C PHE A 489 -23.38 -18.63 -8.22
N LEU A 490 -24.69 -18.38 -8.26
CA LEU A 490 -25.47 -17.97 -7.09
C LEU A 490 -25.42 -19.04 -5.99
N LEU A 491 -25.56 -20.33 -6.34
CA LEU A 491 -25.46 -21.42 -5.37
C LEU A 491 -24.05 -21.53 -4.76
N LYS A 492 -22.99 -21.36 -5.56
CA LYS A 492 -21.61 -21.34 -5.06
C LYS A 492 -21.36 -20.18 -4.11
N ALA A 493 -21.83 -18.99 -4.48
CA ALA A 493 -21.78 -17.80 -3.64
C ALA A 493 -22.52 -18.01 -2.31
N TYR A 494 -23.77 -18.49 -2.37
CA TYR A 494 -24.59 -18.76 -1.19
C TYR A 494 -23.91 -19.75 -0.25
N TYR A 495 -23.36 -20.84 -0.76
CA TYR A 495 -22.62 -21.81 0.06
C TYR A 495 -21.43 -21.15 0.76
N LYS A 496 -20.69 -20.25 0.09
CA LYS A 496 -19.53 -19.58 0.70
C LYS A 496 -19.87 -18.52 1.74
N VAL A 497 -21.01 -17.86 1.58
CA VAL A 497 -21.45 -16.78 2.48
C VAL A 497 -22.17 -17.35 3.71
N CYS A 498 -23.00 -18.39 3.54
CA CYS A 498 -23.92 -18.87 4.57
C CYS A 498 -23.54 -20.21 5.22
N LYS A 499 -22.56 -20.95 4.68
CA LYS A 499 -22.09 -22.25 5.20
C LYS A 499 -20.59 -22.20 5.41
#